data_AF-A0A962KJC1-F1
#
_entry.id   AF-A0A962KJC1-F1
#
_cell.length_a   1.000
_cell.length_b   1.000
_cell.length_c   1.000
_cell.angle_alpha   90.00
_cell.angle_beta   90.00
_cell.angle_gamma   90.00
#
_symmetry.space_group_name_H-M   'P 1'
#
loop_
_entity.id
_entity.type
_entity.pdbx_description
1 polymer ?
#
loop_
_entity_poly.entity_id
_entity_poly.type
_entity_poly.pdbx_seq_one_letter_code
_entity_poly.pdbx_strand_id
1 'polypeptide(L)'
;LPYFCIVNRNTMQTTDIFERLQNGESITPNDPEAYKMREASYATKTLLVQMNNTTDPKEIRELLSQITDSDIDDSVAVFTPLYINYGKHTKIGKNVLSA
;
A
#
# COMPACT_ATOMS: atom_id res chain seq x y z
N LEU A 1 -11.25 53.80 -0.87
CA LEU A 1 -11.96 52.72 -1.61
C LEU A 1 -10.92 51.68 -2.04
N PRO A 2 -11.22 50.38 -1.95
CA PRO A 2 -10.48 49.46 -1.07
C PRO A 2 -9.87 48.24 -1.79
N TYR A 3 -9.25 47.37 -0.98
CA TYR A 3 -8.85 45.98 -1.21
C TYR A 3 -7.43 45.68 -1.72
N PHE A 4 -6.54 45.76 -0.73
CA PHE A 4 -5.55 44.72 -0.43
C PHE A 4 -6.16 43.30 -0.55
N CYS A 5 -5.54 42.42 -1.34
CA CYS A 5 -5.64 40.97 -1.18
C CYS A 5 -4.24 40.38 -1.33
N ILE A 6 -3.46 40.37 -0.25
CA ILE A 6 -2.35 39.43 -0.10
C ILE A 6 -3.01 38.06 0.02
N VAL A 7 -2.97 37.27 -1.05
CA VAL A 7 -3.32 35.86 -0.97
C VAL A 7 -2.17 35.16 -0.26
N ASN A 8 -2.21 35.11 1.07
CA ASN A 8 -1.45 34.12 1.83
C ASN A 8 -2.04 32.76 1.47
N ARG A 9 -1.55 32.18 0.38
CA ARG A 9 -1.75 30.78 0.06
C ARG A 9 -0.86 29.98 1.02
N ASN A 10 -1.33 29.82 2.26
CA ASN A 10 -0.97 28.62 3.03
C ASN A 10 -1.62 27.46 2.29
N THR A 11 -0.94 26.91 1.30
CA THR A 11 -1.26 25.58 0.80
C THR A 11 -0.97 24.63 1.95
N MET A 12 -1.95 24.39 2.81
CA MET A 12 -1.93 23.23 3.69
C MET A 12 -1.85 22.04 2.76
N GLN A 13 -0.63 21.51 2.63
CA GLN A 13 -0.37 20.27 1.93
C GLN A 13 -1.14 19.21 2.72
N THR A 14 -2.31 18.82 2.23
CA THR A 14 -3.10 17.77 2.86
C THR A 14 -2.28 16.50 2.74
N THR A 15 -1.74 16.05 3.87
CA THR A 15 -1.04 14.77 4.01
C THR A 15 -1.92 13.66 3.41
N ASP A 16 -1.35 12.85 2.52
CA ASP A 16 -2.10 11.79 1.84
C ASP A 16 -2.60 10.75 2.85
N ILE A 17 -3.81 10.23 2.63
CA ILE A 17 -4.44 9.20 3.49
C ILE A 17 -3.53 8.02 3.85
N PHE A 18 -2.64 7.58 2.96
CA PHE A 18 -1.71 6.49 3.25
C PHE A 18 -0.63 6.91 4.25
N GLU A 19 -0.11 8.13 4.15
CA GLU A 19 0.84 8.67 5.13
C GLU A 19 0.17 8.87 6.50
N ARG A 20 -1.07 9.37 6.53
CA ARG A 20 -1.88 9.47 7.75
C ARG A 20 -2.10 8.10 8.41
N LEU A 21 -2.47 7.09 7.62
CA LEU A 21 -2.60 5.70 8.11
C LEU A 21 -1.28 5.13 8.63
N GLN A 22 -0.17 5.41 7.93
CA GLN A 22 1.16 4.97 8.37
C GLN A 22 1.56 5.60 9.71
N ASN A 23 1.12 6.84 9.95
CA ASN A 23 1.32 7.55 11.22
C ASN A 23 0.31 7.17 12.32
N GLY A 24 -0.59 6.21 12.06
CA GLY A 24 -1.56 5.70 13.04
C GLY A 24 -2.81 6.56 13.21
N GLU A 25 -3.07 7.50 12.30
CA GLU A 25 -4.29 8.30 12.34
C GLU A 25 -5.53 7.44 12.09
N SER A 26 -6.63 7.76 12.79
CA SER A 26 -7.93 7.15 12.53
C SER A 26 -8.62 7.82 11.34
N ILE A 27 -8.99 7.02 10.34
CA ILE A 27 -9.72 7.48 9.15
C ILE A 27 -11.21 7.18 9.32
N THR A 28 -12.06 8.19 9.12
CA THR A 28 -13.52 8.01 9.19
C THR A 28 -14.09 7.57 7.83
N PRO A 29 -15.26 6.90 7.78
CA PRO A 29 -15.89 6.51 6.52
C PRO A 29 -16.21 7.67 5.56
N ASN A 30 -16.36 8.89 6.08
CA ASN A 30 -16.65 10.10 5.31
C ASN A 30 -15.39 10.89 4.94
N ASP A 31 -14.20 10.35 5.21
CA ASP A 31 -12.94 10.99 4.80
C ASP A 31 -12.93 11.15 3.26
N PRO A 32 -12.63 12.36 2.75
CA PRO A 32 -12.68 12.62 1.30
C PRO A 32 -11.72 11.73 0.50
N GLU A 33 -10.70 11.15 1.13
CA GLU A 33 -9.72 10.27 0.49
C GLU A 33 -9.98 8.77 0.76
N ALA A 34 -11.02 8.41 1.52
CA ALA A 34 -11.32 7.01 1.87
C ALA A 34 -11.46 6.09 0.63
N TYR A 35 -11.85 6.64 -0.51
CA TYR A 35 -11.95 5.90 -1.77
C TYR A 35 -10.59 5.33 -2.23
N LYS A 36 -9.48 6.05 -1.99
CA LYS A 36 -8.13 5.63 -2.36
C LYS A 36 -7.72 4.31 -1.70
N MET A 37 -8.12 4.12 -0.43
CA MET A 37 -7.85 2.86 0.29
C MET A 37 -8.51 1.66 -0.40
N ARG A 38 -9.75 1.84 -0.87
CA ARG A 38 -10.50 0.79 -1.55
C ARG A 38 -9.90 0.49 -2.92
N GLU A 39 -9.55 1.53 -3.69
CA GLU A 39 -8.88 1.39 -4.98
C GLU A 39 -7.54 0.65 -4.84
N ALA A 40 -6.71 1.04 -3.88
CA ALA A 40 -5.44 0.37 -3.62
C ALA A 40 -5.63 -1.08 -3.14
N SER A 41 -6.72 -1.36 -2.40
CA SER A 41 -7.06 -2.72 -1.99
C SER A 41 -7.44 -3.60 -3.18
N TYR A 42 -8.21 -3.08 -4.14
CA TYR A 42 -8.54 -3.81 -5.36
C TYR A 42 -7.33 -3.98 -6.29
N ALA A 43 -6.44 -2.99 -6.37
CA ALA A 43 -5.18 -3.13 -7.09
C ALA A 43 -4.32 -4.26 -6.50
N THR A 44 -4.16 -4.29 -5.18
CA THR A 44 -3.48 -5.38 -4.46
C THR A 44 -4.16 -6.73 -4.70
N LYS A 45 -5.50 -6.76 -4.70
CA LYS A 45 -6.28 -7.98 -4.91
C LYS A 45 -6.02 -8.61 -6.28
N THR A 46 -5.86 -7.80 -7.33
CA THR A 46 -5.55 -8.29 -8.68
C THR A 46 -4.26 -9.12 -8.69
N LEU A 47 -3.19 -8.60 -8.09
CA LEU A 47 -1.91 -9.30 -7.97
C LEU A 47 -2.00 -10.51 -7.04
N LEU A 48 -2.72 -10.39 -5.92
CA LEU A 48 -2.92 -11.51 -4.98
C LEU A 48 -3.64 -12.70 -5.62
N VAL A 49 -4.60 -12.47 -6.51
CA VAL A 49 -5.28 -13.56 -7.22
C VAL A 49 -4.28 -14.31 -8.10
N GLN A 50 -3.39 -13.61 -8.80
CA GLN A 50 -2.32 -14.26 -9.59
C GLN A 50 -1.36 -15.03 -8.67
N MET A 51 -0.88 -14.37 -7.62
CA MET A 51 0.10 -14.94 -6.68
C MET A 51 -0.44 -16.20 -6.01
N ASN A 52 -1.69 -16.18 -5.57
CA ASN A 52 -2.31 -17.33 -4.89
C ASN A 52 -2.62 -18.51 -5.82
N ASN A 53 -2.52 -18.34 -7.15
CA ASN A 53 -2.78 -19.41 -8.13
C ASN A 53 -1.50 -19.97 -8.76
N THR A 54 -0.33 -19.35 -8.56
CA THR A 54 0.95 -19.90 -9.03
C THR A 54 1.59 -20.81 -7.99
N THR A 55 2.35 -21.79 -8.46
CA THR A 55 3.18 -22.68 -7.64
C THR A 55 4.67 -22.40 -7.80
N ASP A 56 5.08 -21.47 -8.67
CA ASP A 56 6.48 -21.10 -8.88
C ASP A 56 6.94 -20.12 -7.78
N PRO A 57 7.92 -20.50 -6.92
CA PRO A 57 8.44 -19.61 -5.89
C PRO A 57 9.02 -18.30 -6.42
N LYS A 58 9.55 -18.29 -7.64
CA LYS A 58 10.10 -17.08 -8.28
C LYS A 58 8.97 -16.12 -8.65
N GLU A 59 7.90 -16.62 -9.28
CA GLU A 59 6.73 -15.82 -9.62
C GLU A 59 6.02 -15.28 -8.36
N ILE A 60 5.96 -16.09 -7.29
CA ILE A 60 5.45 -15.64 -5.98
C ILE A 60 6.24 -14.42 -5.48
N ARG A 61 7.59 -14.47 -5.51
CA ARG A 61 8.42 -13.33 -5.09
C ARG A 61 8.26 -12.11 -6.02
N GLU A 62 8.16 -12.31 -7.33
CA GLU A 62 7.95 -11.23 -8.29
C GLU A 62 6.61 -10.52 -8.05
N LEU A 63 5.52 -11.28 -7.82
CA LEU A 63 4.21 -10.70 -7.50
C LEU A 63 4.19 -10.05 -6.12
N LEU A 64 4.86 -10.66 -5.13
CA LEU A 64 5.01 -10.07 -3.79
C LEU A 64 5.81 -8.76 -3.82
N SER A 65 6.82 -8.65 -4.70
CA SER A 65 7.59 -7.42 -4.88
C SER A 65 6.72 -6.27 -5.40
N GLN A 66 5.81 -6.57 -6.35
CA GLN A 66 4.85 -5.59 -6.87
C GLN A 66 3.82 -5.18 -5.81
N ILE A 67 3.34 -6.13 -4.99
CA ILE A 67 2.40 -5.86 -3.90
C ILE A 67 3.04 -4.96 -2.82
N THR A 68 4.30 -5.21 -2.48
CA THR A 68 5.02 -4.50 -1.42
C THR A 68 5.76 -3.24 -1.89
N ASP A 69 5.83 -3.02 -3.20
CA ASP A 69 6.59 -1.93 -3.81
C ASP A 69 8.06 -1.93 -3.32
N SER A 70 8.63 -3.14 -3.24
CA SER A 70 10.01 -3.37 -2.77
C SER A 70 10.58 -4.69 -3.27
N ASP A 71 11.90 -4.75 -3.43
CA ASP A 71 12.60 -5.98 -3.79
C ASP A 71 12.42 -7.06 -2.71
N ILE A 72 12.20 -8.30 -3.15
CA ILE A 72 12.09 -9.48 -2.29
C ILE A 72 13.34 -10.33 -2.47
N ASP A 73 14.09 -10.54 -1.39
CA ASP A 73 15.31 -11.33 -1.39
C ASP A 73 15.01 -12.82 -1.71
N ASP A 74 15.92 -13.50 -2.41
CA ASP A 74 15.75 -14.90 -2.80
C ASP A 74 15.63 -15.88 -1.62
N SER A 75 16.04 -15.47 -0.42
CA SER A 75 15.86 -16.23 0.82
C SER A 75 14.42 -16.21 1.37
N VAL A 76 13.52 -15.43 0.78
CA VAL A 76 12.12 -15.34 1.21
C VAL A 76 11.29 -16.44 0.57
N ALA A 77 10.53 -17.16 1.40
CA ALA A 77 9.55 -18.13 0.95
C ALA A 77 8.18 -17.80 1.55
N VAL A 78 7.17 -17.70 0.68
CA VAL A 78 5.78 -17.49 1.05
C VAL A 78 4.95 -18.63 0.49
N PHE A 79 4.26 -19.36 1.38
CA PHE A 79 3.28 -20.35 0.98
C PHE A 79 1.92 -19.69 0.80
N THR A 80 1.31 -19.93 -0.36
CA THR A 80 0.00 -19.41 -0.72
C THR A 80 -1.11 -20.32 -0.16
N PRO A 81 -2.31 -19.79 0.14
CA PRO A 81 -2.75 -18.41 -0.11
C PRO A 81 -2.29 -17.38 0.93
N LEU A 82 -1.97 -16.16 0.47
CA LEU A 82 -1.78 -14.99 1.32
C LEU A 82 -3.02 -14.06 1.23
N TYR A 83 -3.33 -13.38 2.34
CA TYR A 83 -4.36 -12.35 2.42
C TYR A 83 -3.76 -11.04 2.92
N ILE A 84 -3.80 -9.99 2.08
CA ILE A 84 -3.37 -8.64 2.44
C ILE A 84 -4.23 -7.60 1.70
N ASN A 85 -4.62 -6.53 2.39
CA ASN A 85 -5.40 -5.46 1.78
C ASN A 85 -4.51 -4.44 1.08
N TYR A 86 -3.41 -4.02 1.72
CA TYR A 86 -2.49 -3.04 1.17
C TYR A 86 -1.06 -3.44 1.50
N GLY A 87 -0.24 -3.66 0.46
CA GLY A 87 1.11 -4.21 0.62
C GLY A 87 2.23 -3.20 0.77
N LYS A 88 2.08 -1.96 0.30
CA LYS A 88 3.23 -1.03 0.14
C LYS A 88 3.90 -0.58 1.45
N HIS A 89 3.20 -0.70 2.58
CA HIS A 89 3.76 -0.42 3.91
C HIS A 89 4.34 -1.67 4.60
N THR A 90 4.23 -2.84 3.97
CA THR A 90 4.84 -4.07 4.46
C THR A 90 6.29 -4.11 4.04
N LYS A 91 7.19 -4.40 4.99
CA LYS A 91 8.60 -4.65 4.73
C LYS A 91 8.92 -6.09 5.12
N ILE A 92 9.61 -6.80 4.24
CA ILE A 92 9.97 -8.21 4.42
C ILE A 92 11.48 -8.30 4.48
N GLY A 93 12.00 -8.89 5.56
CA GLY A 93 13.43 -9.13 5.73
C GLY A 93 13.92 -10.35 4.95
N LYS A 94 15.24 -10.55 4.96
CA LYS A 94 15.87 -11.78 4.46
C LYS A 94 15.53 -12.97 5.37
N ASN A 95 15.56 -14.18 4.81
CA ASN A 95 15.33 -15.44 5.50
C ASN A 95 13.95 -15.52 6.19
N VAL A 96 12.95 -14.88 5.60
CA VAL A 96 11.56 -14.95 6.06
C VAL A 96 10.88 -16.15 5.43
N LEU A 97 10.19 -16.92 6.27
CA LEU A 97 9.33 -18.02 5.86
C LEU A 97 7.91 -17.72 6.38
N SER A 98 6.93 -17.59 5.49
CA SER A 98 5.53 -17.66 5.92
C SER A 98 5.14 -19.11 6.14
N ALA A 99 4.36 -19.40 7.16
CA ALA A 99 3.80 -20.73 7.43
C ALA A 99 2.28 -20.67 7.38
#